data_AF-A0A3M5VMC3-F1
#
_entry.id   AF-A0A3M5VMC3-F1
#
_cell.length_a   1.000
_cell.length_b   1.000
_cell.length_c   1.000
_cell.angle_alpha   90.00
_cell.angle_beta   90.00
_cell.angle_gamma   90.00
#
_symmetry.space_group_name_H-M   'P 1'
#
loop_
_entity.id
_entity.type
_entity.pdbx_description
1 polymer ?
#
loop_
_entity_poly.entity_id
_entity_poly.type
_entity_poly.pdbx_seq_one_letter_code
_entity_poly.pdbx_strand_id
1 'polypeptide(L)'
;GLQATLAEILTTETQIGTAIVQASDKQVAVISEAARAQREADIFGRQTERLERAREQYSVADSICSESASGVAATVGKVSRAQTAVLASGAGVGSAVVQKTIASEPVASRQGGYRSAAMHAQYCTQSESAQYGGTDLCPQVSSLPGGDIEMRSLIDGAGAVGKAPDLTFNQDQVDAGMAYMKNSARHDGGRAPGKGDIQSATGREYQGLMTQYKAIQSAATQPQLDIIAASQANPATQEALQEALQNPSAAEYFASTGSQQAQRTGVMSEREFEAFEVGRRYANTAYETDLQALSGDNLMRELVRVQSLGNWLQLGLKNDQRQANIIAGQQLA
;
A
#
# COMPACT_ATOMS: atom_id res chain seq x y z
N GLY A 1 1.20 -0.14 110.48
CA GLY A 1 0.27 -1.29 110.68
C GLY A 1 -0.24 -1.73 109.33
N LEU A 2 -0.47 -3.03 109.15
CA LEU A 2 -0.81 -3.71 107.88
C LEU A 2 -1.76 -2.96 106.91
N GLN A 3 -2.67 -2.12 107.44
CA GLN A 3 -3.62 -1.32 106.66
C GLN A 3 -2.97 -0.28 105.72
N ALA A 4 -1.83 0.33 106.09
CA ALA A 4 -1.16 1.31 105.22
C ALA A 4 -0.49 0.64 104.00
N THR A 5 0.15 -0.51 104.23
CA THR A 5 0.73 -1.37 103.18
C THR A 5 -0.33 -1.97 102.26
N LEU A 6 -1.49 -2.38 102.77
CA LEU A 6 -2.60 -2.86 101.93
C LEU A 6 -3.20 -1.74 101.06
N ALA A 7 -3.26 -0.51 101.58
CA ALA A 7 -3.74 0.64 100.80
C ALA A 7 -2.76 1.01 99.68
N GLU A 8 -1.45 0.98 99.91
CA GLU A 8 -0.44 1.19 98.87
C GLU A 8 -0.46 0.08 97.81
N ILE A 9 -0.61 -1.19 98.21
CA ILE A 9 -0.74 -2.32 97.27
C ILE A 9 -2.01 -2.15 96.42
N LEU A 10 -3.15 -1.84 97.04
CA LEU A 10 -4.41 -1.61 96.31
C LEU A 10 -4.29 -0.44 95.33
N THR A 11 -3.65 0.66 95.74
CA THR A 11 -3.43 1.83 94.87
C THR A 11 -2.52 1.48 93.69
N THR A 12 -1.48 0.68 93.93
CA THR A 12 -0.56 0.21 92.89
C THR A 12 -1.25 -0.76 91.93
N GLU A 13 -2.06 -1.70 92.42
CA GLU A 13 -2.84 -2.59 91.55
C GLU A 13 -3.89 -1.84 90.73
N THR A 14 -4.49 -0.79 91.29
CA THR A 14 -5.44 0.06 90.55
C THR A 14 -4.73 0.86 89.45
N GLN A 15 -3.53 1.37 89.72
CA GLN A 15 -2.69 2.06 88.73
C GLN A 15 -2.16 1.12 87.64
N ILE A 16 -1.83 -0.13 87.99
CA ILE A 16 -1.45 -1.16 87.02
C ILE A 16 -2.66 -1.54 86.16
N GLY A 17 -3.83 -1.73 86.77
CA GLY A 17 -5.08 -2.01 86.05
C GLY A 17 -5.44 -0.92 85.05
N THR A 18 -5.33 0.35 85.43
CA THR A 18 -5.62 1.47 84.51
C THR A 18 -4.55 1.62 83.41
N ALA A 19 -3.27 1.38 83.73
CA ALA A 19 -2.20 1.40 82.73
C ALA A 19 -2.34 0.26 81.71
N ILE A 20 -2.78 -0.94 82.13
CA ILE A 20 -3.03 -2.08 81.24
C ILE A 20 -4.22 -1.80 80.31
N VAL A 21 -5.30 -1.20 80.81
CA VAL A 21 -6.44 -0.81 79.98
C VAL A 21 -6.04 0.26 78.96
N GLN A 22 -5.30 1.29 79.38
CA GLN A 22 -4.79 2.33 78.47
C GLN A 22 -3.80 1.78 77.43
N ALA A 23 -2.95 0.82 77.81
CA ALA A 23 -2.03 0.16 76.89
C ALA A 23 -2.78 -0.73 75.88
N SER A 24 -3.81 -1.44 76.33
CA SER A 24 -4.67 -2.26 75.47
C SER A 24 -5.45 -1.41 74.48
N ASP A 25 -6.05 -0.29 74.92
CA ASP A 25 -6.77 0.64 74.04
C ASP A 25 -5.84 1.26 72.99
N LYS A 26 -4.60 1.60 73.37
CA LYS A 26 -3.59 2.11 72.43
C LYS A 26 -3.16 1.05 71.42
N GLN A 27 -2.99 -0.21 71.83
CA GLN A 27 -2.67 -1.30 70.92
C GLN A 27 -3.81 -1.58 69.93
N VAL A 28 -5.07 -1.59 70.40
CA VAL A 28 -6.25 -1.75 69.54
C VAL A 28 -6.37 -0.59 68.56
N ALA A 29 -6.12 0.65 69.00
CA ALA A 29 -6.10 1.82 68.13
C ALA A 29 -5.04 1.68 67.02
N VAL A 30 -3.79 1.34 67.36
CA VAL A 30 -2.70 1.14 66.38
C VAL A 30 -3.00 -0.01 65.41
N ILE A 31 -3.56 -1.12 65.89
CA ILE A 31 -3.96 -2.25 65.03
C ILE A 31 -5.10 -1.84 64.09
N SER A 32 -6.08 -1.07 64.58
CA SER A 32 -7.19 -0.59 63.76
C SER A 32 -6.74 0.38 62.67
N GLU A 33 -5.75 1.21 62.98
CA GLU A 33 -5.16 2.18 62.06
C GLU A 33 -4.25 1.51 61.03
N ALA A 34 -3.42 0.55 61.45
CA ALA A 34 -2.65 -0.30 60.55
C ALA A 34 -3.56 -1.09 59.59
N ALA A 35 -4.67 -1.65 60.08
CA ALA A 35 -5.64 -2.35 59.24
C ALA A 35 -6.40 -1.39 58.28
N ARG A 36 -6.59 -0.13 58.64
CA ARG A 36 -7.13 0.90 57.74
C ARG A 36 -6.11 1.26 56.66
N ALA A 37 -4.86 1.54 57.03
CA ALA A 37 -3.78 1.85 56.09
C ALA A 37 -3.50 0.68 55.12
N GLN A 38 -3.54 -0.57 55.59
CA GLN A 38 -3.39 -1.75 54.75
C GLN A 38 -4.53 -1.88 53.73
N ARG A 39 -5.78 -1.64 54.15
CA ARG A 39 -6.94 -1.66 53.25
C ARG A 39 -6.88 -0.52 52.23
N GLU A 40 -6.45 0.66 52.63
CA GLU A 40 -6.26 1.80 51.72
C GLU A 40 -5.17 1.51 50.68
N ALA A 41 -4.05 0.89 51.10
CA ALA A 41 -3.00 0.44 50.18
C ALA A 41 -3.48 -0.64 49.21
N ASP A 42 -4.24 -1.63 49.68
CA ASP A 42 -4.83 -2.69 48.83
C ASP A 42 -5.87 -2.13 47.85
N ILE A 43 -6.70 -1.18 48.29
CA ILE A 43 -7.69 -0.51 47.43
C ILE A 43 -6.98 0.32 46.37
N PHE A 44 -5.94 1.08 46.75
CA PHE A 44 -5.16 1.86 45.82
C PHE A 44 -4.45 0.94 44.80
N GLY A 45 -3.81 -0.13 45.25
CA GLY A 45 -3.18 -1.12 44.37
C GLY A 45 -4.15 -1.74 43.36
N ARG A 46 -5.35 -2.14 43.80
CA ARG A 46 -6.40 -2.67 42.91
C ARG A 46 -6.99 -1.61 41.99
N GLN A 47 -7.08 -0.36 42.44
CA GLN A 47 -7.51 0.76 41.60
C GLN A 47 -6.47 1.05 40.52
N THR A 48 -5.19 1.10 40.87
CA THR A 48 -4.08 1.25 39.91
C THR A 48 -4.04 0.10 38.93
N GLU A 49 -4.16 -1.15 39.38
CA GLU A 49 -4.18 -2.32 38.50
C GLU A 49 -5.41 -2.33 37.59
N ARG A 50 -6.59 -1.92 38.08
CA ARG A 50 -7.77 -1.70 37.23
C ARG A 50 -7.58 -0.55 36.26
N LEU A 51 -6.89 0.51 36.65
CA LEU A 51 -6.60 1.66 35.78
C LEU A 51 -5.60 1.30 34.69
N GLU A 52 -4.58 0.51 35.02
CA GLU A 52 -3.60 0.00 34.06
C GLU A 52 -4.25 -1.02 33.12
N ARG A 53 -5.05 -1.98 33.62
CA ARG A 53 -5.86 -2.86 32.75
C ARG A 53 -6.89 -2.08 31.93
N ALA A 54 -7.50 -1.04 32.48
CA ALA A 54 -8.42 -0.19 31.73
C ALA A 54 -7.68 0.67 30.71
N ARG A 55 -6.45 1.09 30.97
CA ARG A 55 -5.58 1.70 29.95
C ARG A 55 -5.22 0.67 28.88
N GLU A 56 -4.83 -0.54 29.23
CA GLU A 56 -4.56 -1.60 28.23
C GLU A 56 -5.82 -2.01 27.44
N GLN A 57 -7.00 -2.02 28.06
CA GLN A 57 -8.27 -2.43 27.43
C GLN A 57 -9.01 -1.30 26.71
N TYR A 58 -8.88 -0.04 27.17
CA TYR A 58 -9.62 1.12 26.65
C TYR A 58 -8.73 2.25 26.12
N SER A 59 -7.42 2.25 26.38
CA SER A 59 -6.50 2.96 25.49
C SER A 59 -6.35 2.09 24.26
N VAL A 60 -7.03 2.51 23.20
CA VAL A 60 -6.57 2.20 21.86
C VAL A 60 -5.23 2.92 21.78
N ALA A 61 -4.11 2.23 22.03
CA ALA A 61 -2.82 2.76 21.61
C ALA A 61 -3.00 3.20 20.16
N ASP A 62 -2.54 4.40 19.77
CA ASP A 62 -2.65 4.95 18.40
C ASP A 62 -2.24 3.86 17.40
N SER A 63 -3.24 3.14 16.88
CA SER A 63 -3.02 1.73 16.70
C SER A 63 -2.31 1.52 15.37
N ILE A 64 -1.03 1.12 15.43
CA ILE A 64 -0.32 0.46 14.31
C ILE A 64 -1.23 -0.60 13.65
N CYS A 65 -2.05 -1.20 14.51
CA CYS A 65 -3.17 -2.09 14.27
C CYS A 65 -4.34 -1.49 13.45
N SER A 66 -4.12 -0.50 12.60
CA SER A 66 -5.12 -0.09 11.60
C SER A 66 -5.45 -1.29 10.68
N GLU A 67 -6.72 -1.47 10.31
CA GLU A 67 -7.31 -2.56 9.51
C GLU A 67 -6.82 -2.62 8.05
N SER A 68 -5.77 -1.87 7.69
CA SER A 68 -5.67 -1.31 6.34
C SER A 68 -5.53 -2.33 5.20
N ALA A 69 -4.93 -3.52 5.37
CA ALA A 69 -4.65 -4.41 4.22
C ALA A 69 -5.68 -5.53 3.97
N SER A 70 -6.10 -6.28 5.00
CA SER A 70 -6.74 -7.59 4.79
C SER A 70 -8.16 -7.53 4.21
N GLY A 71 -8.89 -6.44 4.44
CA GLY A 71 -10.26 -6.26 3.93
C GLY A 71 -10.34 -5.71 2.51
N VAL A 72 -9.37 -4.87 2.12
CA VAL A 72 -9.42 -4.11 0.86
C VAL A 72 -8.56 -4.70 -0.25
N ALA A 73 -7.55 -5.51 0.05
CA ALA A 73 -6.61 -6.06 -0.94
C ALA A 73 -7.29 -6.77 -2.12
N ALA A 74 -8.33 -7.56 -1.84
CA ALA A 74 -9.11 -8.22 -2.89
C ALA A 74 -9.90 -7.24 -3.76
N THR A 75 -10.36 -6.12 -3.20
CA THR A 75 -11.08 -5.06 -3.92
C THR A 75 -10.10 -4.22 -4.74
N VAL A 76 -8.95 -3.87 -4.17
CA VAL A 76 -7.86 -3.15 -4.84
C VAL A 76 -7.45 -3.90 -6.10
N GLY A 77 -7.08 -5.18 -6.00
CA GLY A 77 -6.71 -5.98 -7.17
C GLY A 77 -7.82 -6.14 -8.21
N LYS A 78 -9.10 -6.25 -7.78
CA LYS A 78 -10.25 -6.28 -8.72
C LYS A 78 -10.36 -4.99 -9.53
N VAL A 79 -10.19 -3.83 -8.90
CA VAL A 79 -10.26 -2.53 -9.58
C VAL A 79 -9.13 -2.42 -10.60
N SER A 80 -7.89 -2.75 -10.24
CA SER A 80 -6.76 -2.73 -11.18
C SER A 80 -6.98 -3.67 -12.37
N ARG A 81 -7.40 -4.91 -12.12
CA ARG A 81 -7.69 -5.88 -13.19
C ARG A 81 -8.84 -5.41 -14.10
N ALA A 82 -9.85 -4.73 -13.57
CA ALA A 82 -10.88 -4.12 -14.39
C ALA A 82 -10.34 -2.98 -15.27
N GLN A 83 -9.43 -2.15 -14.75
CA GLN A 83 -8.79 -1.09 -15.53
C GLN A 83 -7.90 -1.62 -16.65
N THR A 84 -7.34 -2.82 -16.51
CA THR A 84 -6.57 -3.45 -17.59
C THR A 84 -7.40 -3.60 -18.86
N ALA A 85 -8.65 -4.06 -18.75
CA ALA A 85 -9.56 -4.21 -19.89
C ALA A 85 -9.94 -2.86 -20.49
N VAL A 86 -10.09 -1.82 -19.66
CA VAL A 86 -10.34 -0.44 -20.11
C VAL A 86 -9.16 0.06 -20.95
N LEU A 87 -7.94 -0.05 -20.43
CA LEU A 87 -6.71 0.37 -21.11
C LEU A 87 -6.45 -0.39 -22.41
N ALA A 88 -6.78 -1.70 -22.48
CA ALA A 88 -6.61 -2.51 -23.68
C ALA A 88 -7.37 -1.94 -24.91
N SER A 89 -8.47 -1.22 -24.66
CA SER A 89 -9.27 -0.54 -25.69
C SER A 89 -8.77 0.88 -26.03
N GLY A 90 -7.81 1.41 -25.27
CA GLY A 90 -7.38 2.81 -25.32
C GLY A 90 -8.27 3.74 -24.48
N ALA A 91 -9.34 3.24 -23.86
CA ALA A 91 -10.06 4.01 -22.85
C ALA A 91 -9.16 4.23 -21.62
N GLY A 92 -9.30 5.37 -20.94
CA GLY A 92 -8.45 5.75 -19.82
C GLY A 92 -7.09 6.38 -20.20
N VAL A 93 -6.82 6.55 -21.49
CA VAL A 93 -5.66 7.30 -22.01
C VAL A 93 -6.08 8.75 -22.26
N GLY A 94 -5.34 9.71 -21.70
CA GLY A 94 -5.60 11.15 -21.82
C GLY A 94 -5.08 11.75 -23.13
N SER A 95 -3.92 11.28 -23.61
CA SER A 95 -3.30 11.72 -24.85
C SER A 95 -4.08 11.20 -26.05
N ALA A 96 -4.70 12.11 -26.81
CA ALA A 96 -5.49 11.78 -28.00
C ALA A 96 -4.69 11.01 -29.06
N VAL A 97 -3.38 11.30 -29.19
CA VAL A 97 -2.49 10.61 -30.15
C VAL A 97 -2.27 9.17 -29.71
N VAL A 98 -1.95 8.95 -28.43
CA VAL A 98 -1.73 7.61 -27.86
C VAL A 98 -3.03 6.80 -27.91
N GLN A 99 -4.14 7.37 -27.43
CA GLN A 99 -5.46 6.76 -27.44
C GLN A 99 -5.88 6.32 -28.85
N LYS A 100 -5.83 7.24 -29.82
CA LYS A 100 -6.20 6.94 -31.21
C LYS A 100 -5.32 5.84 -31.78
N THR A 101 -4.03 5.85 -31.47
CA THR A 101 -3.08 4.86 -31.97
C THR A 101 -3.34 3.47 -31.39
N ILE A 102 -3.73 3.37 -30.12
CA ILE A 102 -4.09 2.10 -29.45
C ILE A 102 -5.43 1.56 -29.95
N ALA A 103 -6.43 2.44 -30.12
CA ALA A 103 -7.77 2.06 -30.56
C ALA A 103 -7.87 1.74 -32.07
N SER A 104 -6.87 2.12 -32.86
CA SER A 104 -6.88 1.92 -34.31
C SER A 104 -6.55 0.48 -34.70
N GLU A 105 -7.17 0.00 -35.78
CA GLU A 105 -6.74 -1.24 -36.43
C GLU A 105 -5.29 -1.13 -36.94
N PRO A 106 -4.57 -2.28 -37.03
CA PRO A 106 -3.25 -2.34 -37.62
C PRO A 106 -3.23 -1.74 -39.03
N VAL A 107 -2.17 -0.97 -39.31
CA VAL A 107 -1.94 -0.36 -40.62
C VAL A 107 -0.73 -0.99 -41.31
N ALA A 108 -0.45 -0.54 -42.54
CA ALA A 108 0.79 -0.89 -43.19
C ALA A 108 2.00 -0.38 -42.37
N SER A 109 3.07 -1.18 -42.29
CA SER A 109 4.26 -0.89 -41.47
C SER A 109 4.79 0.54 -41.62
N ARG A 110 4.84 1.08 -42.85
CA ARG A 110 5.25 2.49 -43.09
C ARG A 110 4.35 3.50 -42.36
N GLN A 111 3.03 3.31 -42.41
CA GLN A 111 2.08 4.18 -41.71
C GLN A 111 2.17 3.99 -40.19
N GLY A 112 2.45 2.77 -39.73
CA GLY A 112 2.73 2.47 -38.32
C GLY A 112 3.94 3.25 -37.81
N GLY A 113 5.03 3.25 -38.57
CA GLY A 113 6.23 4.04 -38.27
C GLY A 113 5.93 5.55 -38.12
N TYR A 114 5.09 6.11 -38.99
CA TYR A 114 4.67 7.52 -38.86
C TYR A 114 3.80 7.77 -37.61
N ARG A 115 2.95 6.82 -37.22
CA ARG A 115 2.17 6.94 -35.97
C ARG A 115 3.07 6.91 -34.75
N SER A 116 4.03 5.99 -34.70
CA SER A 116 5.01 5.93 -33.62
C SER A 116 5.86 7.19 -33.55
N ALA A 117 6.32 7.73 -34.68
CA ALA A 117 7.06 8.98 -34.72
C ALA A 117 6.22 10.19 -34.23
N ALA A 118 4.95 10.28 -34.64
CA ALA A 118 4.05 11.34 -34.18
C ALA A 118 3.73 11.26 -32.68
N MET A 119 3.68 10.04 -32.12
CA MET A 119 3.54 9.82 -30.69
C MET A 119 4.83 10.19 -29.94
N HIS A 120 5.98 9.76 -30.45
CA HIS A 120 7.30 10.03 -29.87
C HIS A 120 7.64 11.53 -29.79
N ALA A 121 7.08 12.35 -30.69
CA ALA A 121 7.23 13.81 -30.63
C ALA A 121 6.79 14.42 -29.28
N GLN A 122 5.96 13.74 -28.49
CA GLN A 122 5.55 14.15 -27.13
C GLN A 122 6.57 13.76 -26.04
N TYR A 123 7.56 12.95 -26.36
CA TYR A 123 8.48 12.30 -25.42
C TYR A 123 9.96 12.51 -25.80
N CYS A 124 10.26 13.50 -26.64
CA CYS A 124 11.62 13.77 -27.08
C CYS A 124 12.62 13.95 -25.92
N THR A 125 13.77 13.32 -26.05
CA THR A 125 14.89 13.37 -25.11
C THR A 125 15.85 14.53 -25.39
N GLN A 126 16.75 14.81 -24.44
CA GLN A 126 17.78 15.82 -24.60
C GLN A 126 18.75 15.51 -25.76
N SER A 127 19.10 14.23 -25.96
CA SER A 127 20.00 13.81 -27.04
C SER A 127 19.36 13.98 -28.42
N GLU A 128 18.07 13.68 -28.54
CA GLU A 128 17.31 13.85 -29.77
C GLU A 128 17.11 15.31 -30.11
N SER A 129 16.82 16.15 -29.09
CA SER A 129 16.75 17.60 -29.25
C SER A 129 18.08 18.18 -29.76
N ALA A 130 19.23 17.66 -29.32
CA ALA A 130 20.53 18.08 -29.85
C ALA A 130 20.78 17.68 -31.32
N GLN A 131 20.14 16.60 -31.79
CA GLN A 131 20.32 16.10 -33.16
C GLN A 131 19.33 16.71 -34.15
N TYR A 132 18.05 16.78 -33.78
CA TYR A 132 16.95 17.20 -34.66
C TYR A 132 15.87 18.00 -33.93
N GLY A 133 16.22 18.69 -32.84
CA GLY A 133 15.31 19.58 -32.12
C GLY A 133 14.79 20.73 -32.99
N GLY A 134 13.56 21.17 -32.70
CA GLY A 134 12.87 22.19 -33.47
C GLY A 134 12.19 21.67 -34.74
N THR A 135 12.22 20.36 -34.97
CA THR A 135 11.44 19.68 -36.02
C THR A 135 10.13 19.13 -35.46
N ASP A 136 9.20 18.72 -36.32
CA ASP A 136 7.95 18.07 -35.89
C ASP A 136 8.19 16.74 -35.14
N LEU A 137 9.37 16.12 -35.32
CA LEU A 137 9.75 14.87 -34.63
C LEU A 137 10.30 15.11 -33.22
N CYS A 138 10.84 16.30 -32.96
CA CYS A 138 11.24 16.75 -31.63
C CYS A 138 11.02 18.26 -31.52
N PRO A 139 9.78 18.71 -31.27
CA PRO A 139 9.49 20.15 -31.19
C PRO A 139 10.22 20.79 -30.01
N GLN A 140 10.29 20.08 -28.88
CA GLN A 140 10.97 20.47 -27.66
C GLN A 140 11.27 19.22 -26.81
N VAL A 141 12.19 19.34 -25.86
CA VAL A 141 12.44 18.29 -24.86
C VAL A 141 11.19 18.12 -23.99
N SER A 142 10.74 16.87 -23.84
CA SER A 142 9.56 16.54 -23.04
C SER A 142 9.84 16.68 -21.55
N SER A 143 8.79 16.93 -20.76
CA SER A 143 8.82 16.74 -19.30
C SER A 143 8.92 15.26 -18.90
N LEU A 144 8.55 14.36 -19.81
CA LEU A 144 8.64 12.91 -19.68
C LEU A 144 9.57 12.33 -20.78
N PRO A 145 10.85 12.74 -20.81
CA PRO A 145 11.77 12.34 -21.88
C PRO A 145 11.90 10.83 -21.95
N GLY A 146 11.83 10.26 -23.15
CA GLY A 146 11.93 8.82 -23.39
C GLY A 146 10.71 8.02 -22.93
N GLY A 147 9.61 8.69 -22.56
CA GLY A 147 8.42 8.06 -21.97
C GLY A 147 7.84 6.90 -22.79
N ASP A 148 7.95 6.95 -24.11
CA ASP A 148 7.41 5.95 -25.03
C ASP A 148 8.43 4.91 -25.53
N ILE A 149 9.68 4.99 -25.07
CA ILE A 149 10.79 4.11 -25.51
C ILE A 149 11.57 3.48 -24.35
N GLU A 150 11.44 4.00 -23.13
CA GLU A 150 12.16 3.50 -21.97
C GLU A 150 11.26 2.66 -21.04
N MET A 151 11.72 1.46 -20.69
CA MET A 151 10.97 0.51 -19.84
C MET A 151 10.62 1.08 -18.46
N ARG A 152 11.38 2.05 -17.94
CA ARG A 152 11.09 2.70 -16.66
C ARG A 152 9.74 3.40 -16.64
N SER A 153 9.16 3.74 -17.79
CA SER A 153 7.79 4.27 -17.86
C SER A 153 6.75 3.30 -17.30
N LEU A 154 7.02 1.99 -17.36
CA LEU A 154 6.16 0.96 -16.78
C LEU A 154 6.45 0.73 -15.29
N ILE A 155 7.72 0.80 -14.89
CA ILE A 155 8.16 0.36 -13.56
C ILE A 155 8.18 1.53 -12.57
N ASP A 156 8.79 2.65 -12.94
CA ASP A 156 9.05 3.79 -12.06
C ASP A 156 8.18 5.02 -12.40
N GLY A 157 7.39 4.91 -13.48
CA GLY A 157 6.66 6.01 -14.08
C GLY A 157 7.58 6.90 -14.91
N ALA A 158 7.06 7.47 -16.00
CA ALA A 158 7.83 8.38 -16.83
C ALA A 158 8.22 9.67 -16.07
N GLY A 159 9.30 10.33 -16.51
CA GLY A 159 9.76 11.61 -15.95
C GLY A 159 11.22 11.90 -16.23
N ALA A 160 11.78 12.91 -15.58
CA ALA A 160 13.18 13.31 -15.75
C ALA A 160 14.17 12.21 -15.32
N VAL A 161 15.36 12.23 -15.90
CA VAL A 161 16.46 11.33 -15.49
C VAL A 161 16.82 11.60 -14.03
N GLY A 162 16.91 10.53 -13.23
CA GLY A 162 17.26 10.62 -11.81
C GLY A 162 16.09 10.97 -10.88
N LYS A 163 14.85 11.05 -11.37
CA LYS A 163 13.68 11.18 -10.48
C LYS A 163 13.54 9.94 -9.58
N ALA A 164 12.90 10.11 -8.43
CA ALA A 164 12.44 8.98 -7.63
C ALA A 164 11.34 8.19 -8.37
N PRO A 165 11.21 6.88 -8.15
CA PRO A 165 10.11 6.09 -8.68
C PRO A 165 8.76 6.56 -8.12
N ASP A 166 7.76 6.70 -9.00
CA ASP A 166 6.36 6.83 -8.62
C ASP A 166 5.70 5.47 -8.77
N LEU A 167 4.92 5.01 -7.79
CA LEU A 167 4.14 3.77 -7.91
C LEU A 167 2.66 4.05 -8.23
N THR A 168 2.14 5.20 -7.80
CA THR A 168 0.89 5.76 -8.31
C THR A 168 1.20 6.77 -9.40
N PHE A 169 0.84 6.42 -10.63
CA PHE A 169 1.07 7.26 -11.79
C PHE A 169 0.03 8.38 -11.88
N ASN A 170 0.49 9.56 -12.29
CA ASN A 170 -0.40 10.59 -12.83
C ASN A 170 -0.83 10.24 -14.27
N GLN A 171 -1.76 10.99 -14.84
CA GLN A 171 -2.29 10.68 -16.18
C GLN A 171 -1.22 10.73 -17.27
N ASP A 172 -0.28 11.69 -17.23
CA ASP A 172 0.77 11.80 -18.24
C ASP A 172 1.72 10.59 -18.20
N GLN A 173 1.97 10.04 -17.00
CA GLN A 173 2.74 8.82 -16.80
C GLN A 173 1.98 7.57 -17.28
N VAL A 174 0.66 7.50 -17.06
CA VAL A 174 -0.19 6.44 -17.65
C VAL A 174 -0.10 6.49 -19.17
N ASP A 175 -0.23 7.67 -19.76
CA ASP A 175 -0.17 7.86 -21.21
C ASP A 175 1.20 7.47 -21.78
N ALA A 176 2.29 7.83 -21.09
CA ALA A 176 3.64 7.42 -21.46
C ALA A 176 3.82 5.89 -21.40
N GLY A 177 3.34 5.24 -20.33
CA GLY A 177 3.36 3.79 -20.22
C GLY A 177 2.58 3.11 -21.35
N MET A 178 1.41 3.65 -21.71
CA MET A 178 0.60 3.15 -22.82
C MET A 178 1.26 3.40 -24.19
N ALA A 179 1.98 4.51 -24.35
CA ALA A 179 2.79 4.80 -25.53
C ALA A 179 3.95 3.80 -25.67
N TYR A 180 4.68 3.53 -24.58
CA TYR A 180 5.71 2.50 -24.52
C TYR A 180 5.16 1.12 -24.88
N MET A 181 4.00 0.74 -24.32
CA MET A 181 3.35 -0.53 -24.64
C MET A 181 3.02 -0.64 -26.13
N LYS A 182 2.53 0.45 -26.75
CA LYS A 182 2.26 0.47 -28.19
C LYS A 182 3.54 0.28 -29.01
N ASN A 183 4.61 0.98 -28.67
CA ASN A 183 5.87 0.93 -29.41
C ASN A 183 6.63 -0.39 -29.23
N SER A 184 6.54 -1.02 -28.06
CA SER A 184 7.32 -2.20 -27.71
C SER A 184 6.64 -3.54 -28.05
N ALA A 185 5.30 -3.60 -28.06
CA ALA A 185 4.59 -4.88 -28.18
C ALA A 185 3.44 -4.91 -29.21
N ARG A 186 2.89 -3.76 -29.63
CA ARG A 186 1.82 -3.71 -30.65
C ARG A 186 2.37 -3.25 -32.00
N HIS A 187 3.14 -4.10 -32.68
CA HIS A 187 3.63 -3.78 -34.02
C HIS A 187 2.51 -3.78 -35.08
N ASP A 188 2.66 -2.91 -36.08
CA ASP A 188 1.75 -2.84 -37.21
C ASP A 188 2.10 -3.94 -38.23
N GLY A 189 1.24 -4.97 -38.31
CA GLY A 189 1.46 -6.19 -39.08
C GLY A 189 0.91 -6.19 -40.52
N GLY A 190 0.39 -5.06 -41.02
CA GLY A 190 -0.21 -4.96 -42.34
C GLY A 190 -1.64 -4.40 -42.32
N ARG A 191 -2.15 -4.01 -43.50
CA ARG A 191 -3.51 -3.43 -43.63
C ARG A 191 -4.56 -4.47 -43.27
N ALA A 192 -5.54 -4.09 -42.47
CA ALA A 192 -6.75 -4.90 -42.25
C ALA A 192 -7.55 -5.09 -43.57
N PRO A 193 -8.03 -6.31 -43.88
CA PRO A 193 -8.79 -6.57 -45.11
C PRO A 193 -10.15 -5.85 -45.08
N GLY A 194 -10.64 -5.45 -46.26
CA GLY A 194 -11.99 -4.92 -46.38
C GLY A 194 -13.06 -6.02 -46.33
N LYS A 195 -14.34 -5.64 -46.17
CA LYS A 195 -15.47 -6.59 -46.15
C LYS A 195 -15.53 -7.48 -47.40
N GLY A 196 -15.21 -6.93 -48.58
CA GLY A 196 -15.14 -7.68 -49.83
C GLY A 196 -13.97 -8.67 -49.89
N ASP A 197 -12.81 -8.26 -49.37
CA ASP A 197 -11.58 -9.08 -49.37
C ASP A 197 -11.80 -10.39 -48.59
N ILE A 198 -12.47 -10.30 -47.42
CA ILE A 198 -12.70 -11.44 -46.50
C ILE A 198 -13.59 -12.54 -47.10
N GLN A 199 -14.40 -12.24 -48.11
CA GLN A 199 -15.27 -13.26 -48.71
C GLN A 199 -14.52 -14.27 -49.59
N SER A 200 -13.32 -13.92 -50.07
CA SER A 200 -12.45 -14.79 -50.85
C SER A 200 -11.75 -15.85 -49.98
N ALA A 201 -11.30 -16.95 -50.59
CA ALA A 201 -10.55 -17.99 -49.89
C ALA A 201 -9.26 -17.43 -49.23
N THR A 202 -8.51 -16.62 -49.96
CA THR A 202 -7.29 -15.96 -49.48
C THR A 202 -7.58 -14.93 -48.39
N GLY A 203 -8.70 -14.21 -48.48
CA GLY A 203 -9.15 -13.28 -47.43
C GLY A 203 -9.51 -13.97 -46.12
N ARG A 204 -10.16 -15.14 -46.19
CA ARG A 204 -10.44 -15.96 -45.00
C ARG A 204 -9.17 -16.49 -44.36
N GLU A 205 -8.23 -16.98 -45.16
CA GLU A 205 -6.93 -17.46 -44.68
C GLU A 205 -6.15 -16.34 -43.98
N TYR A 206 -6.04 -15.17 -44.63
CA TYR A 206 -5.39 -14.00 -44.04
C TYR A 206 -6.06 -13.56 -42.74
N GLN A 207 -7.41 -13.54 -42.69
CA GLN A 207 -8.13 -13.19 -41.46
C GLN A 207 -7.86 -14.20 -40.33
N GLY A 208 -7.72 -15.49 -40.66
CA GLY A 208 -7.29 -16.52 -39.72
C GLY A 208 -5.90 -16.24 -39.13
N LEU A 209 -4.92 -15.93 -39.99
CA LEU A 209 -3.55 -15.57 -39.57
C LEU A 209 -3.53 -14.29 -38.73
N MET A 210 -4.28 -13.27 -39.13
CA MET A 210 -4.38 -12.02 -38.37
C MET A 210 -5.00 -12.23 -36.99
N THR A 211 -5.97 -13.15 -36.87
CA THR A 211 -6.57 -13.51 -35.58
C THR A 211 -5.54 -14.18 -34.66
N GLN A 212 -4.74 -15.11 -35.18
CA GLN A 212 -3.64 -15.74 -34.43
C GLN A 212 -2.59 -14.71 -34.00
N TYR A 213 -2.22 -13.81 -34.91
CA TYR A 213 -1.29 -12.71 -34.61
C TYR A 213 -1.81 -11.80 -33.49
N LYS A 214 -3.10 -11.41 -33.52
CA LYS A 214 -3.74 -10.62 -32.46
C LYS A 214 -3.72 -11.36 -31.11
N ALA A 215 -3.82 -12.69 -31.09
CA ALA A 215 -3.72 -13.47 -29.86
C ALA A 215 -2.29 -13.42 -29.25
N ILE A 216 -1.25 -13.50 -30.09
CA ILE A 216 0.15 -13.36 -29.66
C ILE A 216 0.41 -11.94 -29.14
N GLN A 217 -0.05 -10.92 -29.87
CA GLN A 217 0.06 -9.53 -29.41
C GLN A 217 -0.65 -9.30 -28.07
N SER A 218 -1.85 -9.86 -27.90
CA SER A 218 -2.59 -9.79 -26.63
C SER A 218 -1.73 -10.30 -25.48
N ALA A 219 -1.16 -11.49 -25.61
CA ALA A 219 -0.29 -12.08 -24.60
C ALA A 219 0.98 -11.27 -24.33
N ALA A 220 1.62 -10.71 -25.37
CA ALA A 220 2.80 -9.88 -25.23
C ALA A 220 2.51 -8.53 -24.53
N THR A 221 1.31 -7.96 -24.75
CA THR A 221 0.90 -6.69 -24.16
C THR A 221 0.34 -6.82 -22.75
N GLN A 222 -0.22 -7.99 -22.40
CA GLN A 222 -0.97 -8.18 -21.15
C GLN A 222 -0.17 -7.79 -19.89
N PRO A 223 1.09 -8.24 -19.69
CA PRO A 223 1.86 -7.85 -18.50
C PRO A 223 2.10 -6.34 -18.40
N GLN A 224 2.27 -5.68 -19.55
CA GLN A 224 2.47 -4.23 -19.61
C GLN A 224 1.19 -3.47 -19.27
N LEU A 225 0.03 -3.97 -19.72
CA LEU A 225 -1.26 -3.41 -19.35
C LEU A 225 -1.55 -3.62 -17.86
N ASP A 226 -1.27 -4.81 -17.32
CA ASP A 226 -1.48 -5.15 -15.91
C ASP A 226 -0.67 -4.21 -15.00
N ILE A 227 0.61 -3.97 -15.31
CA ILE A 227 1.45 -3.07 -14.49
C ILE A 227 1.01 -1.61 -14.60
N ILE A 228 0.59 -1.14 -15.78
CA ILE A 228 0.06 0.23 -15.94
C ILE A 228 -1.23 0.39 -15.13
N ALA A 229 -2.16 -0.57 -15.23
CA ALA A 229 -3.40 -0.57 -14.47
C ALA A 229 -3.16 -0.63 -12.95
N ALA A 230 -2.25 -1.50 -12.50
CA ALA A 230 -1.87 -1.60 -11.10
C ALA A 230 -1.13 -0.35 -10.58
N SER A 231 -0.66 0.53 -11.48
CA SER A 231 -0.05 1.83 -11.17
C SER A 231 -1.05 2.99 -11.20
N GLN A 232 -2.31 2.78 -11.62
CA GLN A 232 -3.31 3.85 -11.59
C GLN A 232 -3.85 4.06 -10.18
N ALA A 233 -4.18 5.32 -9.85
CA ALA A 233 -4.85 5.65 -8.59
C ALA A 233 -6.13 4.81 -8.41
N ASN A 234 -6.21 4.11 -7.29
CA ASN A 234 -7.26 3.14 -7.01
C ASN A 234 -8.12 3.60 -5.82
N PRO A 235 -9.33 4.14 -6.06
CA PRO A 235 -10.19 4.67 -4.99
C PRO A 235 -10.46 3.70 -3.84
N ALA A 236 -10.34 2.38 -4.09
CA ALA A 236 -10.51 1.37 -3.04
C ALA A 236 -9.45 1.44 -1.92
N THR A 237 -8.33 2.14 -2.13
CA THR A 237 -7.29 2.31 -1.10
C THR A 237 -7.57 3.49 -0.17
N GLN A 238 -8.53 4.36 -0.48
CA GLN A 238 -8.68 5.66 0.18
C GLN A 238 -8.94 5.53 1.68
N GLU A 239 -9.93 4.73 2.07
CA GLU A 239 -10.31 4.52 3.47
C GLU A 239 -9.15 3.86 4.25
N ALA A 240 -8.56 2.81 3.68
CA ALA A 240 -7.43 2.10 4.27
C ALA A 240 -6.21 3.00 4.48
N LEU A 241 -5.91 3.89 3.52
CA LEU A 241 -4.85 4.87 3.67
C LEU A 241 -5.18 5.89 4.76
N GLN A 242 -6.39 6.47 4.73
CA GLN A 242 -6.81 7.44 5.76
C GLN A 242 -6.72 6.87 7.18
N GLU A 243 -7.11 5.60 7.35
CA GLU A 243 -6.99 4.90 8.62
C GLU A 243 -5.52 4.69 9.02
N ALA A 244 -4.68 4.22 8.09
CA ALA A 244 -3.26 4.00 8.37
C ALA A 244 -2.55 5.29 8.77
N LEU A 245 -2.89 6.43 8.15
CA LEU A 245 -2.30 7.73 8.45
C LEU A 245 -2.74 8.33 9.79
N GLN A 246 -3.68 7.72 10.52
CA GLN A 246 -3.96 8.11 11.91
C GLN A 246 -2.79 7.78 12.82
N ASN A 247 -1.99 6.78 12.47
CA ASN A 247 -0.77 6.45 13.19
C ASN A 247 0.38 7.38 12.72
N PRO A 248 1.06 8.11 13.64
CA PRO A 248 2.11 9.05 13.27
C PRO A 248 3.29 8.44 12.51
N SER A 249 3.72 7.22 12.86
CA SER A 249 4.85 6.56 12.21
C SER A 249 4.51 6.14 10.77
N ALA A 250 3.28 5.71 10.52
CA ALA A 250 2.78 5.46 9.16
C ALA A 250 2.60 6.74 8.35
N ALA A 251 2.17 7.84 8.98
CA ALA A 251 2.03 9.14 8.34
C ALA A 251 3.38 9.72 7.90
N GLU A 252 4.39 9.66 8.77
CA GLU A 252 5.76 10.08 8.43
C GLU A 252 6.34 9.23 7.30
N TYR A 253 6.16 7.90 7.36
CA TYR A 253 6.60 7.00 6.30
C TYR A 253 5.95 7.37 4.96
N PHE A 254 4.62 7.53 4.91
CA PHE A 254 3.91 7.92 3.69
C PHE A 254 4.37 9.26 3.12
N ALA A 255 4.58 10.27 3.97
CA ALA A 255 5.08 11.57 3.53
C ALA A 255 6.47 11.49 2.87
N SER A 256 7.31 10.54 3.33
CA SER A 256 8.67 10.35 2.81
C SER A 256 8.75 9.46 1.58
N THR A 257 7.89 8.45 1.45
CA THR A 257 8.01 7.42 0.40
C THR A 257 6.88 7.43 -0.62
N GLY A 258 5.74 8.05 -0.30
CA GLY A 258 4.58 8.07 -1.18
C GLY A 258 4.86 8.85 -2.46
N SER A 259 4.32 8.39 -3.59
CA SER A 259 4.41 9.13 -4.85
C SER A 259 3.71 10.48 -4.74
N GLN A 260 4.12 11.44 -5.55
CA GLN A 260 3.52 12.78 -5.55
C GLN A 260 2.01 12.72 -5.83
N GLN A 261 1.59 11.81 -6.71
CA GLN A 261 0.18 11.63 -7.04
C GLN A 261 -0.60 11.10 -5.85
N ALA A 262 -0.10 10.09 -5.14
CA ALA A 262 -0.78 9.54 -3.97
C ALA A 262 -0.88 10.56 -2.83
N GLN A 263 0.19 11.31 -2.56
CA GLN A 263 0.18 12.38 -1.57
C GLN A 263 -0.84 13.48 -1.91
N ARG A 264 -0.97 13.81 -3.20
CA ARG A 264 -1.90 14.84 -3.67
C ARG A 264 -3.36 14.39 -3.60
N THR A 265 -3.67 13.15 -3.93
CA THR A 265 -5.04 12.66 -4.05
C THR A 265 -5.56 11.97 -2.80
N GLY A 266 -4.68 11.53 -1.91
CA GLY A 266 -5.03 10.63 -0.80
C GLY A 266 -5.45 9.24 -1.27
N VAL A 267 -4.98 8.82 -2.45
CA VAL A 267 -5.31 7.52 -3.06
C VAL A 267 -4.06 6.91 -3.67
N MET A 268 -3.80 5.65 -3.34
CA MET A 268 -2.67 4.87 -3.86
C MET A 268 -3.13 4.00 -5.04
N SER A 269 -2.17 3.61 -5.87
CA SER A 269 -2.32 2.49 -6.78
C SER A 269 -2.23 1.16 -6.01
N GLU A 270 -2.53 0.04 -6.67
CA GLU A 270 -2.31 -1.28 -6.08
C GLU A 270 -0.83 -1.45 -5.71
N ARG A 271 0.08 -1.13 -6.64
CA ARG A 271 1.53 -1.26 -6.42
C ARG A 271 2.02 -0.42 -5.24
N GLU A 272 1.57 0.81 -5.16
CA GLU A 272 1.96 1.69 -4.06
C GLU A 272 1.38 1.24 -2.74
N PHE A 273 0.14 0.74 -2.75
CA PHE A 273 -0.50 0.21 -1.56
C PHE A 273 0.23 -1.01 -1.00
N GLU A 274 0.64 -1.98 -1.85
CA GLU A 274 1.45 -3.12 -1.36
C GLU A 274 2.81 -2.66 -0.82
N ALA A 275 3.48 -1.76 -1.55
CA ALA A 275 4.78 -1.23 -1.14
C ALA A 275 4.70 -0.43 0.17
N PHE A 276 3.63 0.34 0.36
CA PHE A 276 3.36 1.08 1.58
C PHE A 276 3.10 0.12 2.76
N GLU A 277 2.24 -0.87 2.59
CA GLU A 277 1.89 -1.82 3.66
C GLU A 277 3.09 -2.68 4.12
N VAL A 278 3.95 -3.08 3.19
CA VAL A 278 5.20 -3.79 3.51
C VAL A 278 6.22 -2.82 4.11
N GLY A 279 6.43 -1.68 3.44
CA GLY A 279 7.44 -0.70 3.79
C GLY A 279 7.24 -0.10 5.18
N ARG A 280 6.00 0.28 5.52
CA ARG A 280 5.68 0.84 6.84
C ARG A 280 5.91 -0.12 8.00
N ARG A 281 6.04 -1.43 7.75
CA ARG A 281 6.29 -2.48 8.75
C ARG A 281 7.73 -2.99 8.78
N TYR A 282 8.44 -2.87 7.67
CA TYR A 282 9.78 -3.45 7.54
C TYR A 282 10.89 -2.41 7.40
N ALA A 283 10.62 -1.30 6.70
CA ALA A 283 11.59 -0.25 6.44
C ALA A 283 11.45 0.94 7.40
N ASN A 284 10.39 0.97 8.21
CA ASN A 284 10.13 2.04 9.15
C ASN A 284 10.69 1.69 10.54
N THR A 285 11.75 2.38 10.97
CA THR A 285 12.35 2.18 12.30
C THR A 285 11.42 2.58 13.45
N ALA A 286 10.50 3.52 13.20
CA ALA A 286 9.50 3.89 14.20
C ALA A 286 8.51 2.75 14.44
N TYR A 287 8.15 1.99 13.41
CA TYR A 287 7.32 0.79 13.56
C TYR A 287 7.96 -0.27 14.46
N GLU A 288 9.28 -0.48 14.38
CA GLU A 288 9.96 -1.44 15.28
C GLU A 288 9.88 -1.01 16.75
N THR A 289 10.01 0.30 17.01
CA THR A 289 9.89 0.87 18.35
C THR A 289 8.46 0.71 18.86
N ASP A 290 7.48 0.99 18.02
CA ASP A 290 6.06 0.85 18.34
C ASP A 290 5.71 -0.63 18.60
N LEU A 291 6.26 -1.58 17.83
CA LEU A 291 6.06 -3.02 18.00
C LEU A 291 6.63 -3.54 19.32
N GLN A 292 7.79 -3.05 19.77
CA GLN A 292 8.37 -3.42 21.07
C GLN A 292 7.53 -2.93 22.25
N ALA A 293 6.78 -1.85 22.07
CA ALA A 293 5.85 -1.33 23.07
C ALA A 293 4.50 -2.07 23.08
N LEU A 294 4.20 -2.90 22.07
CA LEU A 294 2.98 -3.70 22.03
C LEU A 294 3.08 -4.96 22.90
N SER A 295 1.98 -5.26 23.61
CA SER A 295 1.84 -6.48 24.40
C SER A 295 0.48 -7.17 24.18
N GLY A 296 0.40 -8.44 24.57
CA GLY A 296 -0.86 -9.20 24.65
C GLY A 296 -1.61 -9.29 23.32
N ASP A 297 -2.90 -8.97 23.36
CA ASP A 297 -3.82 -9.12 22.22
C ASP A 297 -3.46 -8.21 21.04
N ASN A 298 -2.84 -7.05 21.29
CA ASN A 298 -2.47 -6.11 20.23
C ASN A 298 -1.31 -6.66 19.38
N LEU A 299 -0.31 -7.27 20.04
CA LEU A 299 0.78 -7.95 19.34
C LEU A 299 0.26 -9.14 18.53
N MET A 300 -0.68 -9.91 19.07
CA MET A 300 -1.30 -11.02 18.35
C MET A 300 -2.11 -10.57 17.14
N ARG A 301 -2.86 -9.46 17.24
CA ARG A 301 -3.58 -8.87 16.10
C ARG A 301 -2.63 -8.43 15.00
N GLU A 302 -1.52 -7.79 15.34
CA GLU A 302 -0.54 -7.36 14.34
C GLU A 302 0.13 -8.55 13.65
N LEU A 303 0.45 -9.61 14.39
CA LEU A 303 0.99 -10.85 13.81
C LEU A 303 0.02 -11.51 12.82
N VAL A 304 -1.28 -11.56 13.12
CA VAL A 304 -2.31 -12.06 12.20
C VAL A 304 -2.37 -11.21 10.92
N ARG A 305 -2.21 -9.89 11.03
CA ARG A 305 -2.22 -8.99 9.88
C ARG A 305 -0.99 -9.15 9.00
N VAL A 306 0.19 -9.22 9.59
CA VAL A 306 1.44 -9.51 8.85
C VAL A 306 1.33 -10.84 8.11
N GLN A 307 0.81 -11.89 8.76
CA GLN A 307 0.58 -13.18 8.11
C GLN A 307 -0.43 -13.09 6.96
N SER A 308 -1.51 -12.33 7.14
CA SER A 308 -2.54 -12.13 6.11
C SER A 308 -2.00 -11.37 4.90
N LEU A 309 -1.20 -10.33 5.12
CA LEU A 309 -0.48 -9.59 4.07
C LEU A 309 0.45 -10.54 3.31
N GLY A 310 1.24 -11.34 4.02
CA GLY A 310 2.13 -12.33 3.42
C GLY A 310 1.40 -13.36 2.54
N ASN A 311 0.26 -13.87 3.01
CA ASN A 311 -0.57 -14.80 2.23
C ASN A 311 -1.11 -14.16 0.93
N TRP A 312 -1.49 -12.88 0.99
CA TRP A 312 -1.96 -12.15 -0.19
C TRP A 312 -0.84 -11.92 -1.21
N LEU A 313 0.35 -11.49 -0.78
CA LEU A 313 1.51 -11.34 -1.66
C LEU A 313 1.90 -12.69 -2.31
N GLN A 314 1.86 -13.79 -1.55
CA GLN A 314 2.10 -15.13 -2.10
C GLN A 314 1.05 -15.55 -3.15
N LEU A 315 -0.21 -15.17 -2.96
CA LEU A 315 -1.25 -15.40 -3.97
C LEU A 315 -0.97 -14.57 -5.24
N GLY A 316 -0.52 -13.32 -5.09
CA GLY A 316 -0.05 -12.47 -6.19
C GLY A 316 1.06 -13.15 -7.00
N LEU A 317 2.15 -13.56 -6.34
CA LEU A 317 3.26 -14.28 -6.95
C LEU A 317 2.82 -15.55 -7.70
N LYS A 318 1.90 -16.32 -7.11
CA LYS A 318 1.35 -17.52 -7.76
C LYS A 318 0.57 -17.18 -9.04
N ASN A 319 -0.16 -16.07 -9.04
CA ASN A 319 -0.92 -15.62 -10.21
C ASN A 319 0.02 -15.11 -11.31
N ASP A 320 1.05 -14.34 -10.97
CA ASP A 320 2.05 -13.85 -11.91
C ASP A 320 2.86 -15.00 -12.51
N GLN A 321 3.26 -15.98 -11.71
CA GLN A 321 3.94 -17.19 -12.21
C GLN A 321 3.04 -17.99 -13.16
N ARG A 322 1.74 -18.08 -12.90
CA ARG A 322 0.79 -18.73 -13.81
C ARG A 322 0.70 -18.00 -15.14
N GLN A 323 0.61 -16.67 -15.11
CA GLN A 323 0.60 -15.84 -16.31
C GLN A 323 1.91 -15.97 -17.10
N ALA A 324 3.05 -15.91 -16.42
CA ALA A 324 4.36 -16.11 -17.02
C ALA A 324 4.48 -17.48 -17.70
N ASN A 325 4.00 -18.56 -17.06
CA ASN A 325 3.99 -19.90 -17.65
C ASN A 325 3.09 -20.00 -18.89
N ILE A 326 1.95 -19.31 -18.91
CA ILE A 326 1.06 -19.26 -20.08
C ILE A 326 1.77 -18.56 -21.25
N ILE A 327 2.41 -17.42 -20.99
CA ILE A 327 3.14 -16.65 -22.01
C ILE A 327 4.37 -17.43 -22.50
N ALA A 328 5.14 -18.02 -21.60
CA ALA A 328 6.29 -18.85 -21.95
C ALA A 328 5.87 -20.08 -22.77
N GLY A 329 4.74 -20.70 -22.45
CA GLY A 329 4.18 -21.82 -23.22
C GLY A 329 3.89 -21.44 -24.69
N GLN A 330 3.53 -20.19 -24.97
CA GLN A 330 3.33 -19.72 -26.35
C GLN A 330 4.64 -19.60 -27.13
N GLN A 331 5.77 -19.37 -26.47
CA GLN A 331 7.08 -19.33 -27.14
C GLN A 331 7.56 -20.73 -27.57
N LEU A 332 6.96 -21.79 -27.02
CA LEU A 332 7.28 -23.19 -27.32
C LEU A 332 6.38 -23.80 -28.41
N ALA A 333 5.29 -23.12 -28.78
CA ALA A 333 4.31 -23.57 -29.77
C ALA A 333 4.63 -23.03 -31.17
#